data_AF-A0A0F9EYV7-F1
#
_entry.id   AF-A0A0F9EYV7-F1
#
_cell.length_a   1.000
_cell.length_b   1.000
_cell.length_c   1.000
_cell.angle_alpha   90.00
_cell.angle_beta   90.00
_cell.angle_gamma   90.00
#
_symmetry.space_group_name_H-M   'P 1'
#
loop_
_entity.id
_entity.type
_entity.pdbx_description
1 polymer ?
#
loop_
_entity_poly.entity_id
_entity_poly.type
_entity_poly.pdbx_seq_one_letter_code
_entity_poly.pdbx_strand_id
1 'polypeptide(L)'
;MGTLYDSAKKIYEIEQETLFLENYGVDTLRLYAPVDGVELQCSPLVWDANDILEDLQEAIQENTLTLKAGSKVFADEEDKYFIKDLDVSEDVRFLNSKNWPYTFEVTPTEGNLLISRPVGNQQGLGILGFCYVPYHFVYDVKYPVLVQVFSEDEIFQFPLAVIIQGNNPREALETNAIGAEVVELCNQKNTKVQVNVYDTNFNSVDADISYECFGTSCNIGETSLGSLKENFPQCVNGNILARAEGFKDSKYQFSTVEPGSVDIILDKVYELNVDLKLDGRNYNKNAIISFISEDGSKTIVYPGQRTVELSEGDYEIQTHVYRNSSITLPSSTTEQCIDIPQSGLGGFFGFTKEKCFNVDFPSQIISNSLSGGGKQNYFILESQLINSNTIEINADSFPVPDSIEQLQTNYILFDEKNLIISLR
;
A
#
# COMPACT_ATOMS: atom_id res chain seq x y z
N MET A 1 -28.43 22.23 27.39
CA MET A 1 -27.63 20.99 27.64
C MET A 1 -28.35 19.66 27.38
N GLY A 2 -29.57 19.38 27.90
CA GLY A 2 -30.23 18.08 27.65
C GLY A 2 -30.51 17.80 26.17
N THR A 3 -31.09 18.78 25.47
CA THR A 3 -31.47 18.66 24.04
C THR A 3 -30.28 18.45 23.11
N LEU A 4 -29.20 19.25 23.26
CA LEU A 4 -27.99 19.10 22.44
C LEU A 4 -27.32 17.73 22.63
N TYR A 5 -27.31 17.21 23.87
CA TYR A 5 -26.80 15.89 24.15
C TYR A 5 -27.68 14.79 23.54
N ASP A 6 -29.01 14.92 23.64
CA ASP A 6 -29.96 13.96 23.06
C ASP A 6 -29.84 13.92 21.52
N SER A 7 -29.69 15.08 20.88
CA SER A 7 -29.43 15.18 19.43
C SER A 7 -28.07 14.60 19.06
N ALA A 8 -27.00 14.90 19.83
CA ALA A 8 -25.69 14.30 19.62
C ALA A 8 -25.71 12.77 19.72
N LYS A 9 -26.42 12.25 20.73
CA LYS A 9 -26.61 10.81 20.92
C LYS A 9 -27.36 10.17 19.74
N LYS A 10 -28.41 10.83 19.26
CA LYS A 10 -29.16 10.37 18.08
C LYS A 10 -28.29 10.33 16.82
N ILE A 11 -27.49 11.37 16.58
CA ILE A 11 -26.55 11.41 15.45
C ILE A 11 -25.53 10.28 15.56
N TYR A 12 -25.00 10.05 16.77
CA TYR A 12 -24.09 8.94 17.04
C TYR A 12 -24.75 7.59 16.73
N GLU A 13 -25.98 7.34 17.18
CA GLU A 13 -26.72 6.10 16.92
C GLU A 13 -26.98 5.90 15.42
N ILE A 14 -27.42 6.94 14.70
CA ILE A 14 -27.64 6.88 13.24
C ILE A 14 -26.33 6.58 12.50
N GLU A 15 -25.21 7.15 12.95
CA GLU A 15 -23.91 6.84 12.37
C GLU A 15 -23.52 5.38 12.64
N GLN A 16 -23.71 4.88 13.86
CA GLN A 16 -23.38 3.48 14.16
C GLN A 16 -24.22 2.47 13.35
N GLU A 17 -25.47 2.82 13.04
CA GLU A 17 -26.37 1.97 12.25
C GLU A 17 -26.13 2.08 10.74
N THR A 18 -25.87 3.29 10.24
CA THR A 18 -25.83 3.55 8.79
C THR A 18 -24.42 3.72 8.21
N LEU A 19 -23.43 3.96 9.07
CA LEU A 19 -22.02 4.17 8.71
C LEU A 19 -21.87 5.21 7.59
N PHE A 20 -22.61 6.31 7.70
CA PHE A 20 -22.69 7.23 6.57
C PHE A 20 -21.36 7.93 6.37
N LEU A 21 -20.62 8.29 7.44
CA LEU A 21 -19.31 8.90 7.28
C LEU A 21 -18.30 7.92 6.67
N GLU A 22 -18.34 6.63 7.03
CA GLU A 22 -17.51 5.62 6.35
C GLU A 22 -17.88 5.46 4.88
N ASN A 23 -19.17 5.47 4.53
CA ASN A 23 -19.60 5.40 3.12
C ASN A 23 -19.09 6.61 2.32
N TYR A 24 -19.20 7.84 2.84
CA TYR A 24 -18.61 9.02 2.19
C TYR A 24 -17.08 8.91 2.10
N GLY A 25 -16.45 8.37 3.14
CA GLY A 25 -15.01 8.13 3.14
C GLY A 25 -14.57 7.15 2.04
N VAL A 26 -15.32 6.07 1.82
CA VAL A 26 -15.06 5.10 0.75
C VAL A 26 -15.24 5.72 -0.63
N ASP A 27 -16.28 6.53 -0.82
CA ASP A 27 -16.49 7.23 -2.08
C ASP A 27 -15.36 8.23 -2.35
N THR A 28 -14.92 8.96 -1.33
CA THR A 28 -13.76 9.85 -1.41
C THR A 28 -12.49 9.06 -1.76
N LEU A 29 -12.23 7.95 -1.08
CA LEU A 29 -11.10 7.07 -1.37
C LEU A 29 -11.10 6.61 -2.84
N ARG A 30 -12.24 6.16 -3.37
CA ARG A 30 -12.35 5.67 -4.75
C ARG A 30 -12.19 6.74 -5.81
N LEU A 31 -12.43 8.01 -5.47
CA LEU A 31 -12.30 9.12 -6.40
C LEU A 31 -10.89 9.70 -6.42
N TYR A 32 -10.18 9.69 -5.28
CA TYR A 32 -8.91 10.38 -5.09
C TYR A 32 -7.70 9.45 -4.95
N ALA A 33 -7.91 8.13 -4.86
CA ALA A 33 -6.84 7.14 -4.81
C ALA A 33 -7.01 6.05 -5.88
N PRO A 34 -5.92 5.46 -6.40
CA PRO A 34 -6.00 4.31 -7.27
C PRO A 34 -6.47 3.10 -6.43
N VAL A 35 -7.74 2.73 -6.55
CA VAL A 35 -8.33 1.57 -5.85
C VAL A 35 -8.39 0.36 -6.76
N ASP A 36 -9.18 0.45 -7.83
CA ASP A 36 -9.42 -0.63 -8.78
C ASP A 36 -9.50 -0.07 -10.19
N GLY A 37 -8.85 -0.71 -11.14
CA GLY A 37 -8.97 -0.33 -12.53
C GLY A 37 -8.04 -1.07 -13.47
N VAL A 38 -8.14 -0.70 -14.75
CA VAL A 38 -7.34 -1.25 -15.83
C VAL A 38 -6.97 -0.13 -16.78
N GLU A 39 -5.68 0.11 -16.96
CA GLU A 39 -5.18 1.01 -17.99
C GLU A 39 -4.62 0.24 -19.18
N LEU A 40 -4.92 0.70 -20.39
CA LEU A 40 -4.49 0.02 -21.60
C LEU A 40 -3.13 0.57 -22.05
N GLN A 41 -2.07 0.07 -21.42
CA GLN A 41 -0.68 0.42 -21.72
C GLN A 41 0.30 -0.74 -21.41
N CYS A 42 1.50 -0.67 -21.96
CA CYS A 42 2.54 -1.71 -21.82
C CYS A 42 3.70 -1.29 -20.89
N SER A 43 3.57 -0.16 -20.20
CA SER A 43 4.48 0.31 -19.15
C SER A 43 3.77 0.23 -17.79
N PRO A 44 4.48 -0.07 -16.69
CA PRO A 44 3.90 -0.03 -15.36
C PRO A 44 3.27 1.32 -15.03
N LEU A 45 2.23 1.29 -14.19
CA LEU A 45 1.73 2.46 -13.49
C LEU A 45 2.44 2.53 -12.14
N VAL A 46 2.84 3.73 -11.76
CA VAL A 46 3.49 3.98 -10.48
C VAL A 46 2.88 5.22 -9.86
N TRP A 47 2.53 5.11 -8.59
CA TRP A 47 2.07 6.22 -7.76
C TRP A 47 2.92 6.30 -6.50
N ASP A 48 3.17 7.52 -6.03
CA ASP A 48 3.77 7.74 -4.71
C ASP A 48 2.68 7.68 -3.65
N ALA A 49 2.88 6.86 -2.62
CA ALA A 49 1.91 6.69 -1.56
C ALA A 49 1.69 8.00 -0.81
N ASN A 50 2.74 8.76 -0.50
CA ASN A 50 2.61 10.01 0.27
C ASN A 50 1.81 11.05 -0.50
N ASP A 51 2.02 11.17 -1.81
CA ASP A 51 1.23 12.07 -2.66
C ASP A 51 -0.26 11.67 -2.61
N ILE A 52 -0.57 10.37 -2.72
CA ILE A 52 -1.95 9.86 -2.58
C ILE A 52 -2.52 10.19 -1.20
N LEU A 53 -1.73 10.01 -0.13
CA LEU A 53 -2.19 10.27 1.23
C LEU A 53 -2.46 11.76 1.46
N GLU A 54 -1.63 12.64 0.90
CA GLU A 54 -1.83 14.10 0.97
C GLU A 54 -3.11 14.50 0.23
N ASP A 55 -3.28 14.04 -1.01
CA ASP A 55 -4.48 14.29 -1.82
C ASP A 55 -5.75 13.77 -1.12
N LEU A 56 -5.67 12.58 -0.51
CA LEU A 56 -6.80 11.98 0.19
C LEU A 56 -7.14 12.72 1.48
N GLN A 57 -6.16 13.22 2.25
CA GLN A 57 -6.41 14.06 3.43
C GLN A 57 -7.09 15.37 3.06
N GLU A 58 -6.65 16.02 1.98
CA GLU A 58 -7.26 17.25 1.47
C GLU A 58 -8.70 16.98 1.02
N ALA A 59 -8.90 15.93 0.22
CA ALA A 59 -10.23 15.53 -0.23
C ALA A 59 -11.17 15.19 0.93
N ILE A 60 -10.72 14.45 1.95
CA ILE A 60 -11.53 14.13 3.14
C ILE A 60 -11.92 15.42 3.88
N GLN A 61 -10.99 16.35 4.06
CA GLN A 61 -11.27 17.62 4.72
C GLN A 61 -12.34 18.42 3.96
N GLU A 62 -12.16 18.59 2.65
CA GLU A 62 -13.08 19.36 1.82
C GLU A 62 -14.47 18.71 1.74
N ASN A 63 -14.53 17.39 1.51
CA ASN A 63 -15.79 16.65 1.40
C ASN A 63 -16.51 16.50 2.74
N THR A 64 -15.80 16.47 3.87
CA THR A 64 -16.46 16.45 5.19
C THR A 64 -17.18 17.77 5.46
N LEU A 65 -16.58 18.90 5.06
CA LEU A 65 -17.16 20.24 5.27
C LEU A 65 -18.42 20.51 4.43
N THR A 66 -18.65 19.75 3.35
CA THR A 66 -19.85 19.88 2.53
C THR A 66 -21.06 19.14 3.12
N LEU A 67 -20.84 18.21 4.06
CA LEU A 67 -21.91 17.46 4.71
C LEU A 67 -22.80 18.36 5.56
N LYS A 68 -24.11 18.21 5.37
CA LYS A 68 -25.13 18.99 6.08
C LYS A 68 -26.19 18.07 6.66
N ALA A 69 -26.67 18.39 7.86
CA ALA A 69 -27.92 17.82 8.35
C ALA A 69 -29.11 18.56 7.73
N GLY A 70 -30.11 17.82 7.28
CA GLY A 70 -31.34 18.41 6.75
C GLY A 70 -32.21 17.47 5.93
N SER A 71 -33.35 18.00 5.47
CA SER A 71 -34.28 17.24 4.63
C SER A 71 -33.86 17.29 3.16
N LYS A 72 -33.79 16.11 2.52
CA LYS A 72 -33.54 15.98 1.08
C LYS A 72 -34.70 16.49 0.18
N VAL A 73 -35.85 16.80 0.77
CA VAL A 73 -37.09 17.14 0.03
C VAL A 73 -36.98 18.45 -0.75
N PHE A 74 -36.15 19.38 -0.29
CA PHE A 74 -35.97 20.71 -0.90
C PHE A 74 -34.57 20.91 -1.50
N ALA A 75 -33.78 19.84 -1.58
CA ALA A 75 -32.43 19.88 -2.11
C ALA A 75 -32.41 19.67 -3.63
N ASP A 76 -31.53 20.40 -4.31
CA ASP A 76 -31.20 20.13 -5.71
C ASP A 76 -30.60 18.72 -5.84
N GLU A 77 -30.79 18.07 -6.99
CA GLU A 77 -30.33 16.68 -7.23
C GLU A 77 -28.84 16.49 -6.88
N GLU A 78 -28.01 17.48 -7.19
CA GLU A 78 -26.56 17.48 -6.94
C GLU A 78 -26.22 17.55 -5.45
N ASP A 79 -27.05 18.23 -4.65
CA ASP A 79 -26.83 18.42 -3.21
C ASP A 79 -27.40 17.28 -2.35
N LYS A 80 -28.30 16.47 -2.90
CA LYS A 80 -28.92 15.33 -2.17
C LYS A 80 -27.92 14.32 -1.66
N TYR A 81 -26.76 14.23 -2.31
CA TYR A 81 -25.68 13.37 -1.86
C TYR A 81 -25.09 13.88 -0.55
N PHE A 82 -24.90 15.20 -0.35
CA PHE A 82 -24.25 15.76 0.85
C PHE A 82 -25.19 16.07 2.02
N ILE A 83 -26.50 15.87 1.84
CA ILE A 83 -27.50 16.11 2.88
C ILE A 83 -27.85 14.80 3.56
N LYS A 84 -27.71 14.73 4.88
CA LYS A 84 -28.14 13.59 5.69
C LYS A 84 -29.35 13.96 6.53
N ASP A 85 -30.40 13.16 6.42
CA ASP A 85 -31.54 13.26 7.32
C ASP A 85 -31.20 12.59 8.64
N LEU A 86 -30.99 13.40 9.67
CA LEU A 86 -30.61 12.98 11.02
C LEU A 86 -31.78 13.07 12.01
N ASP A 87 -32.95 13.56 11.56
CA ASP A 87 -34.15 13.76 12.38
C ASP A 87 -33.85 14.54 13.70
N VAL A 88 -33.02 15.58 13.60
CA VAL A 88 -32.70 16.53 14.69
C VAL A 88 -33.15 17.93 14.30
N SER A 89 -33.58 18.73 15.29
CA SER A 89 -34.03 20.11 15.06
C SER A 89 -32.89 21.13 15.06
N GLU A 90 -31.76 20.77 15.64
CA GLU A 90 -30.57 21.62 15.77
C GLU A 90 -29.70 21.56 14.51
N ASP A 91 -28.92 22.62 14.30
CA ASP A 91 -27.96 22.66 13.22
C ASP A 91 -26.76 21.77 13.55
N VAL A 92 -26.31 20.99 12.56
CA VAL A 92 -25.19 20.07 12.68
C VAL A 92 -24.12 20.42 11.66
N ARG A 93 -22.86 20.43 12.09
CA ARG A 93 -21.68 20.55 11.23
C ARG A 93 -20.75 19.37 11.44
N PHE A 94 -20.17 18.90 10.35
CA PHE A 94 -19.11 17.91 10.33
C PHE A 94 -17.82 18.63 9.99
N LEU A 95 -16.83 18.50 10.85
CA LEU A 95 -15.53 19.11 10.66
C LEU A 95 -14.47 18.02 10.59
N ASN A 96 -13.52 18.22 9.71
CA ASN A 96 -12.30 17.44 9.63
C ASN A 96 -11.13 18.41 9.33
N SER A 97 -9.90 18.00 9.67
CA SER A 97 -8.71 18.80 9.39
C SER A 97 -7.55 17.89 9.06
N LYS A 98 -6.81 18.20 8.00
CA LYS A 98 -5.55 17.50 7.66
C LYS A 98 -4.48 17.55 8.74
N ASN A 99 -4.59 18.46 9.71
CA ASN A 99 -3.68 18.55 10.85
C ASN A 99 -4.05 17.61 12.02
N TRP A 100 -5.15 16.85 11.89
CA TRP A 100 -5.55 15.84 12.87
C TRP A 100 -4.83 14.51 12.61
N PRO A 101 -4.81 13.57 13.57
CA PRO A 101 -4.16 12.28 13.35
C PRO A 101 -4.95 11.43 12.35
N TYR A 102 -4.27 10.99 11.30
CA TYR A 102 -4.76 9.97 10.37
C TYR A 102 -3.93 8.71 10.48
N THR A 103 -4.52 7.59 10.12
CA THR A 103 -3.80 6.36 9.82
C THR A 103 -4.18 5.92 8.42
N PHE A 104 -3.17 5.68 7.59
CA PHE A 104 -3.34 5.15 6.26
C PHE A 104 -2.38 3.98 6.08
N GLU A 105 -2.92 2.86 5.64
CA GLU A 105 -2.15 1.69 5.23
C GLU A 105 -2.67 1.27 3.86
N VAL A 106 -1.78 0.92 2.94
CA VAL A 106 -2.14 0.48 1.60
C VAL A 106 -1.30 -0.71 1.17
N THR A 107 -1.97 -1.70 0.57
CA THR A 107 -1.38 -2.96 0.14
C THR A 107 -1.88 -3.32 -1.28
N PRO A 108 -1.03 -3.87 -2.17
CA PRO A 108 0.41 -4.05 -2.03
C PRO A 108 1.18 -2.73 -2.24
N THR A 109 2.32 -2.61 -1.57
CA THR A 109 3.28 -1.51 -1.75
C THR A 109 4.71 -2.04 -1.84
N GLU A 110 5.54 -1.40 -2.66
CA GLU A 110 6.98 -1.63 -2.74
C GLU A 110 7.70 -0.42 -2.13
N GLY A 111 7.89 -0.42 -0.81
CA GLY A 111 8.34 0.76 -0.07
C GLY A 111 7.25 1.84 -0.05
N ASN A 112 7.57 3.06 -0.49
CA ASN A 112 6.60 4.17 -0.59
C ASN A 112 5.85 4.21 -1.94
N LEU A 113 6.02 3.20 -2.80
CA LEU A 113 5.45 3.19 -4.13
C LEU A 113 4.34 2.16 -4.28
N LEU A 114 3.26 2.57 -4.93
CA LEU A 114 2.23 1.68 -5.45
C LEU A 114 2.59 1.39 -6.90
N ILE A 115 2.83 0.12 -7.24
CA ILE A 115 3.28 -0.28 -8.57
C ILE A 115 2.32 -1.32 -9.12
N SER A 116 1.77 -1.05 -10.31
CA SER A 116 1.04 -2.05 -11.09
C SER A 116 1.76 -2.34 -12.39
N ARG A 117 1.94 -3.63 -12.67
CA ARG A 117 2.73 -4.13 -13.81
C ARG A 117 1.83 -4.57 -14.97
N PRO A 118 2.24 -4.36 -16.23
CA PRO A 118 1.44 -4.74 -17.39
C PRO A 118 1.34 -6.26 -17.56
N VAL A 119 0.14 -6.74 -17.86
CA VAL A 119 -0.19 -8.10 -18.28
C VAL A 119 -0.33 -8.13 -19.81
N GLY A 120 -0.04 -9.27 -20.44
CA GLY A 120 -0.15 -9.47 -21.90
C GLY A 120 1.19 -9.49 -22.65
N ASN A 121 2.29 -9.13 -21.99
CA ASN A 121 3.65 -9.19 -22.54
C ASN A 121 4.34 -10.55 -22.40
N GLN A 122 3.66 -11.53 -21.79
CA GLN A 122 4.21 -12.86 -21.51
C GLN A 122 4.03 -13.80 -22.71
N GLN A 123 4.98 -14.72 -22.87
CA GLN A 123 4.98 -15.74 -23.92
C GLN A 123 3.68 -16.57 -23.83
N GLY A 124 2.85 -16.53 -24.87
CA GLY A 124 1.56 -17.25 -24.93
C GLY A 124 0.31 -16.40 -24.63
N LEU A 125 0.41 -15.35 -23.81
CA LEU A 125 -0.67 -14.37 -23.58
C LEU A 125 -0.65 -13.21 -24.58
N GLY A 126 0.51 -12.97 -25.20
CA GLY A 126 0.68 -12.00 -26.27
C GLY A 126 -0.03 -12.33 -27.59
N ILE A 127 -0.70 -13.49 -27.69
CA ILE A 127 -1.48 -13.91 -28.87
C ILE A 127 -2.61 -12.92 -29.18
N LEU A 128 -3.12 -12.20 -28.17
CA LEU A 128 -4.16 -11.20 -28.35
C LEU A 128 -3.61 -9.80 -28.72
N GLY A 129 -2.29 -9.61 -28.68
CA GLY A 129 -1.64 -8.39 -29.15
C GLY A 129 -1.89 -7.13 -28.31
N PHE A 130 -2.41 -7.23 -27.08
CA PHE A 130 -2.64 -6.07 -26.21
C PHE A 130 -1.98 -6.24 -24.84
N CYS A 131 -1.50 -5.12 -24.28
CA CYS A 131 -1.10 -5.05 -22.87
C CYS A 131 -2.08 -4.18 -22.10
N TYR A 132 -2.30 -4.52 -20.85
CA TYR A 132 -3.04 -3.70 -19.92
C TYR A 132 -2.44 -3.80 -18.53
N VAL A 133 -2.62 -2.77 -17.72
CA VAL A 133 -2.08 -2.65 -16.37
C VAL A 133 -3.28 -2.70 -15.42
N PRO A 134 -3.64 -3.90 -14.90
CA PRO A 134 -4.68 -4.01 -13.89
C PRO A 134 -4.11 -3.60 -12.54
N TYR A 135 -4.81 -2.74 -11.80
CA TYR A 135 -4.42 -2.37 -10.45
C TYR A 135 -5.57 -2.63 -9.48
N HIS A 136 -5.20 -3.14 -8.31
CA HIS A 136 -6.07 -3.36 -7.16
C HIS A 136 -5.24 -3.06 -5.91
N PHE A 137 -5.54 -1.94 -5.24
CA PHE A 137 -4.90 -1.55 -4.00
C PHE A 137 -5.94 -1.50 -2.89
N VAL A 138 -5.60 -2.09 -1.77
CA VAL A 138 -6.43 -2.25 -0.58
C VAL A 138 -5.97 -1.25 0.46
N TYR A 139 -6.83 -0.31 0.81
CA TYR A 139 -6.56 0.75 1.77
C TYR A 139 -7.31 0.49 3.08
N ASP A 140 -6.60 0.67 4.18
CA ASP A 140 -7.14 0.81 5.52
C ASP A 140 -6.94 2.28 5.96
N VAL A 141 -8.03 2.97 6.26
CA VAL A 141 -8.02 4.42 6.51
C VAL A 141 -8.77 4.73 7.79
N LYS A 142 -8.15 5.49 8.70
CA LYS A 142 -8.76 5.95 9.95
C LYS A 142 -8.56 7.43 10.14
N TYR A 143 -9.64 8.15 10.42
CA TYR A 143 -9.57 9.58 10.69
C TYR A 143 -10.70 10.08 11.57
N PRO A 144 -10.48 11.17 12.34
CA PRO A 144 -11.52 11.77 13.16
C PRO A 144 -12.39 12.73 12.34
N VAL A 145 -13.69 12.72 12.65
CA VAL A 145 -14.65 13.76 12.29
C VAL A 145 -15.21 14.36 13.58
N LEU A 146 -15.11 15.67 13.73
CA LEU A 146 -15.71 16.39 14.85
C LEU A 146 -17.12 16.82 14.45
N VAL A 147 -18.11 16.27 15.14
CA VAL A 147 -19.50 16.68 14.97
C VAL A 147 -19.79 17.81 15.95
N GLN A 148 -20.37 18.89 15.44
CA GLN A 148 -20.83 20.03 16.23
C GLN A 148 -22.34 20.16 16.07
N VAL A 149 -23.06 20.10 17.18
CA VAL A 149 -24.49 20.37 17.28
C VAL A 149 -24.63 21.72 17.97
N PHE A 150 -25.32 22.67 17.35
CA PHE A 150 -25.46 24.01 17.93
C PHE A 150 -26.90 24.52 17.87
N SER A 151 -27.26 25.25 18.92
CA SER A 151 -28.56 25.89 19.08
C SER A 151 -28.31 27.26 19.70
N GLU A 152 -28.63 28.32 18.94
CA GLU A 152 -28.33 29.70 19.29
C GLU A 152 -26.82 29.89 19.61
N ASP A 153 -26.47 30.18 20.86
CA ASP A 153 -25.08 30.40 21.32
C ASP A 153 -24.47 29.16 22.01
N GLU A 154 -25.22 28.05 22.16
CA GLU A 154 -24.71 26.81 22.77
C GLU A 154 -24.16 25.86 21.69
N ILE A 155 -22.97 25.31 21.93
CA ILE A 155 -22.34 24.29 21.07
C ILE A 155 -22.04 23.04 21.91
N PHE A 156 -22.48 21.90 21.42
CA PHE A 156 -22.06 20.58 21.88
C PHE A 156 -21.25 19.90 20.79
N GLN A 157 -20.08 19.37 21.13
CA GLN A 157 -19.19 18.74 20.14
C GLN A 157 -18.65 17.42 20.64
N PHE A 158 -18.56 16.46 19.73
CA PHE A 158 -18.05 15.12 20.03
C PHE A 158 -17.33 14.55 18.81
N PRO A 159 -16.23 13.80 19.00
CA PRO A 159 -15.52 13.16 17.90
C PRO A 159 -16.18 11.83 17.52
N LEU A 160 -16.14 11.52 16.23
CA LEU A 160 -16.39 10.20 15.66
C LEU A 160 -15.13 9.74 14.94
N ALA A 161 -14.80 8.46 15.04
CA ALA A 161 -13.71 7.86 14.28
C ALA A 161 -14.30 7.17 13.06
N VAL A 162 -13.94 7.64 11.88
CA VAL A 162 -14.27 6.98 10.61
C VAL A 162 -13.23 5.90 10.36
N ILE A 163 -13.67 4.68 10.10
CA ILE A 163 -12.81 3.52 9.90
C ILE A 163 -13.22 2.81 8.61
N ILE A 164 -12.36 2.92 7.60
CA ILE A 164 -12.44 2.17 6.35
C ILE A 164 -11.47 1.01 6.46
N GLN A 165 -11.97 -0.20 6.22
CA GLN A 165 -11.19 -1.43 6.23
C GLN A 165 -11.28 -2.14 4.89
N GLY A 166 -10.14 -2.37 4.27
CA GLY A 166 -10.03 -3.02 2.97
C GLY A 166 -10.93 -2.41 1.90
N ASN A 167 -10.89 -1.08 1.73
CA ASN A 167 -11.73 -0.31 0.81
C ASN A 167 -13.24 -0.35 1.09
N ASN A 168 -13.67 -0.83 2.26
CA ASN A 168 -15.07 -0.93 2.65
C ASN A 168 -15.33 -0.22 3.97
N PRO A 169 -16.57 0.22 4.24
CA PRO A 169 -16.96 0.63 5.58
C PRO A 169 -16.70 -0.52 6.55
N ARG A 170 -16.32 -0.22 7.80
CA ARG A 170 -16.27 -1.23 8.86
C ARG A 170 -17.61 -1.96 8.97
N GLU A 171 -17.62 -3.14 9.59
CA GLU A 171 -18.89 -3.76 9.95
C GLU A 171 -19.57 -2.96 11.08
N ALA A 172 -20.87 -2.68 10.91
CA ALA A 172 -21.67 -2.07 11.96
C ALA A 172 -21.69 -3.01 13.17
N LEU A 173 -21.40 -2.48 14.35
CA LEU A 173 -21.41 -3.28 15.57
C LEU A 173 -22.85 -3.75 15.82
N GLU A 174 -23.14 -5.05 15.70
CA GLU A 174 -24.50 -5.61 15.92
C GLU A 174 -24.99 -5.50 17.39
N THR A 175 -24.27 -4.81 18.26
CA THR A 175 -24.63 -4.67 19.67
C THR A 175 -24.27 -3.29 20.20
N ASN A 176 -25.11 -2.76 21.12
CA ASN A 176 -24.73 -1.68 22.05
C ASN A 176 -23.32 -1.96 22.51
N ALA A 177 -22.42 -0.96 22.45
CA ALA A 177 -21.03 -1.01 22.89
C ALA A 177 -20.81 -1.92 24.10
N ILE A 178 -20.70 -3.22 23.85
CA ILE A 178 -20.01 -4.16 24.72
C ILE A 178 -18.60 -3.81 24.34
N GLY A 179 -17.97 -2.96 25.14
CA GLY A 179 -16.55 -2.71 25.00
C GLY A 179 -15.92 -4.07 24.83
N ALA A 180 -15.33 -4.32 23.66
CA ALA A 180 -14.44 -5.45 23.53
C ALA A 180 -13.50 -5.28 24.72
N GLU A 181 -13.53 -6.22 25.67
CA GLU A 181 -12.43 -6.33 26.61
C GLU A 181 -11.24 -6.68 25.73
N VAL A 182 -10.61 -5.64 25.19
CA VAL A 182 -9.26 -5.70 24.67
C VAL A 182 -8.50 -6.24 25.85
N VAL A 183 -8.13 -7.52 25.79
CA VAL A 183 -7.27 -8.11 26.80
C VAL A 183 -6.04 -7.22 26.81
N GLU A 184 -5.90 -6.44 27.87
CA GLU A 184 -4.94 -5.35 27.94
C GLU A 184 -3.54 -5.95 28.21
N LEU A 185 -3.02 -6.68 27.22
CA LEU A 185 -1.79 -7.47 27.27
C LEU A 185 -0.61 -6.60 27.68
N CYS A 186 -0.55 -5.38 27.15
CA CYS A 186 0.56 -4.45 27.38
C CYS A 186 0.61 -3.90 28.81
N ASN A 187 -0.50 -3.95 29.55
CA ASN A 187 -0.53 -3.53 30.96
C ASN A 187 -0.06 -4.65 31.90
N GLN A 188 -0.15 -5.92 31.47
CA GLN A 188 0.21 -7.09 32.26
C GLN A 188 1.64 -7.58 31.96
N LYS A 189 2.62 -6.69 32.15
CA LYS A 189 4.06 -6.96 31.99
C LYS A 189 4.62 -7.72 33.19
N ASN A 190 4.52 -9.05 33.16
CA ASN A 190 4.79 -9.89 34.34
C ASN A 190 6.01 -10.83 34.19
N THR A 191 6.58 -10.97 32.99
CA THR A 191 7.75 -11.85 32.76
C THR A 191 9.01 -11.05 32.50
N LYS A 192 10.04 -11.23 33.32
CA LYS A 192 11.31 -10.52 33.17
C LYS A 192 12.14 -11.10 32.02
N VAL A 193 12.43 -10.30 31.01
CA VAL A 193 13.26 -10.70 29.85
C VAL A 193 14.40 -9.72 29.67
N GLN A 194 15.57 -10.24 29.30
CA GLN A 194 16.69 -9.44 28.86
C GLN A 194 16.84 -9.53 27.35
N VAL A 195 16.83 -8.38 26.68
CA VAL A 195 17.10 -8.28 25.25
C VAL A 195 18.45 -7.62 25.09
N ASN A 196 19.37 -8.26 24.37
CA ASN A 196 20.60 -7.64 23.94
C ASN A 196 20.58 -7.46 22.43
N VAL A 197 21.02 -6.32 21.93
CA VAL A 197 20.97 -5.96 20.52
C VAL A 197 22.36 -5.60 20.04
N TYR A 198 22.75 -6.23 18.93
CA TYR A 198 24.07 -6.09 18.34
C TYR A 198 23.97 -5.83 16.84
N ASP A 199 25.01 -5.22 16.26
CA ASP A 199 25.23 -5.28 14.81
C ASP A 199 25.94 -6.59 14.41
N THR A 200 26.09 -6.81 13.11
CA THR A 200 26.84 -7.92 12.50
C THR A 200 28.29 -8.05 13.00
N ASN A 201 28.86 -6.97 13.52
CA ASN A 201 30.21 -6.89 14.08
C ASN A 201 30.24 -7.03 15.62
N PHE A 202 29.10 -7.40 16.23
CA PHE A 202 28.90 -7.54 17.68
C PHE A 202 29.10 -6.24 18.47
N ASN A 203 28.99 -5.08 17.82
CA ASN A 203 28.89 -3.81 18.53
C ASN A 203 27.48 -3.68 19.11
N SER A 204 27.35 -3.21 20.35
CA SER A 204 26.06 -2.89 20.94
C SER A 204 25.32 -1.83 20.12
N VAL A 205 24.04 -2.04 19.86
CA VAL A 205 23.15 -1.10 19.15
C VAL A 205 21.99 -0.72 20.05
N ASP A 206 21.74 0.58 20.21
CA ASP A 206 20.56 1.04 20.92
C ASP A 206 19.33 0.98 19.99
N ALA A 207 18.30 0.25 20.40
CA ALA A 207 17.10 -0.05 19.61
C ALA A 207 15.82 0.06 20.45
N ASP A 208 14.75 0.46 19.78
CA ASP A 208 13.37 0.37 20.26
C ASP A 208 12.91 -1.08 20.26
N ILE A 209 12.46 -1.56 21.42
CA ILE A 209 11.98 -2.93 21.61
C ILE A 209 10.47 -2.94 21.78
N SER A 210 9.80 -3.67 20.89
CA SER A 210 8.38 -3.98 20.98
C SER A 210 8.15 -5.48 21.04
N TYR A 211 7.02 -5.90 21.62
CA TYR A 211 6.62 -7.30 21.69
C TYR A 211 5.23 -7.50 21.11
N GLU A 212 5.12 -8.30 20.05
CA GLU A 212 3.90 -8.59 19.34
C GLU A 212 3.33 -9.95 19.76
N CYS A 213 2.07 -9.98 20.18
CA CYS A 213 1.34 -11.17 20.58
C CYS A 213 -0.14 -11.05 20.21
N PHE A 214 -0.71 -12.08 19.54
CA PHE A 214 -2.12 -12.09 19.09
C PHE A 214 -2.55 -10.81 18.34
N GLY A 215 -1.67 -10.27 17.49
CA GLY A 215 -1.93 -9.05 16.73
C GLY A 215 -1.87 -7.75 17.55
N THR A 216 -1.55 -7.82 18.84
CA THR A 216 -1.28 -6.63 19.68
C THR A 216 0.23 -6.42 19.80
N SER A 217 0.70 -5.22 19.51
CA SER A 217 2.10 -4.81 19.71
C SER A 217 2.25 -3.95 20.95
N CYS A 218 3.12 -4.35 21.87
CA CYS A 218 3.40 -3.65 23.11
C CYS A 218 4.79 -3.03 23.08
N ASN A 219 4.88 -1.71 23.20
CA ASN A 219 6.17 -1.05 23.42
C ASN A 219 6.72 -1.47 24.80
N ILE A 220 7.93 -2.03 24.81
CA ILE A 220 8.62 -2.47 26.03
C ILE A 220 9.55 -1.38 26.54
N GLY A 221 10.33 -0.78 25.64
CA GLY A 221 11.26 0.31 25.93
C GLY A 221 12.45 0.30 24.96
N GLU A 222 13.42 1.17 25.23
CA GLU A 222 14.65 1.30 24.45
C GLU A 222 15.81 0.62 25.18
N THR A 223 16.69 -0.06 24.45
CA THR A 223 17.94 -0.57 25.02
C THR A 223 18.92 0.58 25.32
N SER A 224 19.76 0.40 26.34
CA SER A 224 20.88 1.29 26.63
C SER A 224 22.19 0.51 26.63
N LEU A 225 23.18 0.96 25.85
CA LEU A 225 24.39 0.20 25.56
C LEU A 225 24.08 -1.19 24.96
N GLY A 226 23.01 -1.26 24.16
CA GLY A 226 22.53 -2.47 23.50
C GLY A 226 21.94 -3.52 24.45
N SER A 227 21.52 -3.14 25.66
CA SER A 227 20.81 -4.05 26.56
C SER A 227 19.56 -3.42 27.17
N LEU A 228 18.48 -4.19 27.22
CA LEU A 228 17.24 -3.86 27.90
C LEU A 228 16.86 -5.02 28.83
N LYS A 229 16.52 -4.71 30.08
CA LYS A 229 16.02 -5.70 31.03
C LYS A 229 14.70 -5.23 31.63
N GLU A 230 13.62 -5.68 31.02
CA GLU A 230 12.27 -5.22 31.35
C GLU A 230 11.28 -6.37 31.51
N ASN A 231 10.08 -6.06 32.00
CA ASN A 231 9.00 -7.02 32.05
C ASN A 231 8.19 -7.00 30.74
N PHE A 232 7.91 -8.18 30.22
CA PHE A 232 7.15 -8.42 29.00
C PHE A 232 5.77 -9.03 29.36
N PRO A 233 4.74 -8.79 28.54
CA PRO A 233 3.49 -9.54 28.60
C PRO A 233 3.75 -11.04 28.44
N GLN A 234 3.00 -11.88 29.14
CA GLN A 234 3.08 -13.33 28.97
C GLN A 234 2.40 -13.77 27.67
N CYS A 235 3.17 -14.39 26.77
CA CYS A 235 2.66 -14.91 25.51
C CYS A 235 3.49 -16.10 25.02
N VAL A 236 2.80 -17.06 24.39
CA VAL A 236 3.42 -18.19 23.68
C VAL A 236 3.52 -17.84 22.21
N ASN A 237 4.68 -18.07 21.60
CA ASN A 237 4.98 -17.74 20.20
C ASN A 237 4.77 -16.26 19.85
N GLY A 238 5.08 -15.36 20.77
CA GLY A 238 5.17 -13.94 20.46
C GLY A 238 6.44 -13.61 19.67
N ASN A 239 6.53 -12.37 19.21
CA ASN A 239 7.68 -11.86 18.48
C ASN A 239 8.24 -10.63 19.17
N ILE A 240 9.55 -10.59 19.36
CA ILE A 240 10.26 -9.38 19.73
C ILE A 240 10.64 -8.67 18.43
N LEU A 241 10.24 -7.40 18.32
CA LEU A 241 10.62 -6.51 17.23
C LEU A 241 11.65 -5.52 17.76
N ALA A 242 12.78 -5.44 17.08
CA ALA A 242 13.83 -4.48 17.37
C ALA A 242 13.99 -3.53 16.18
N ARG A 243 13.94 -2.23 16.46
CA ARG A 243 14.12 -1.17 15.46
C ARG A 243 15.21 -0.21 15.90
N ALA A 244 16.12 0.11 15.01
CA ALA A 244 17.16 1.10 15.26
C ALA A 244 17.40 1.94 14.01
N GLU A 245 17.67 3.23 14.19
CA GLU A 245 17.98 4.13 13.10
C GLU A 245 19.25 3.67 12.35
N GLY A 246 19.17 3.59 11.02
CA GLY A 246 20.27 3.10 10.18
C GLY A 246 20.41 1.57 10.15
N PHE A 247 19.42 0.84 10.68
CA PHE A 247 19.38 -0.62 10.65
C PHE A 247 18.06 -1.12 10.07
N LYS A 248 18.10 -2.37 9.59
CA LYS A 248 16.93 -3.11 9.16
C LYS A 248 16.18 -3.62 10.38
N ASP A 249 14.86 -3.45 10.39
CA ASP A 249 13.99 -4.01 11.42
C ASP A 249 14.19 -5.52 11.53
N SER A 250 14.31 -6.02 12.75
CA SER A 250 14.47 -7.46 13.03
C SER A 250 13.30 -7.99 13.84
N LYS A 251 12.82 -9.18 13.46
CA LYS A 251 11.72 -9.90 14.10
C LYS A 251 12.22 -11.25 14.59
N TYR A 252 12.16 -11.47 15.90
CA TYR A 252 12.63 -12.71 16.52
C TYR A 252 11.50 -13.37 17.32
N GLN A 253 11.17 -14.62 16.98
CA GLN A 253 10.15 -15.38 17.69
C GLN A 253 10.66 -15.78 19.08
N PHE A 254 9.99 -15.33 20.13
CA PHE A 254 10.36 -15.61 21.52
C PHE A 254 9.12 -15.73 22.40
N SER A 255 9.04 -16.81 23.19
CA SER A 255 7.93 -17.00 24.14
C SER A 255 8.31 -16.42 25.51
N THR A 256 7.40 -15.64 26.09
CA THR A 256 7.59 -14.92 27.36
C THR A 256 6.78 -15.54 28.50
N VAL A 257 6.51 -16.83 28.44
CA VAL A 257 5.86 -17.58 29.54
C VAL A 257 6.80 -17.80 30.73
N GLU A 258 8.11 -17.73 30.50
CA GLU A 258 9.16 -17.84 31.52
C GLU A 258 10.22 -16.74 31.33
N PRO A 259 10.92 -16.32 32.40
CA PRO A 259 12.03 -15.37 32.28
C PRO A 259 13.16 -15.89 31.40
N GLY A 260 13.81 -15.01 30.65
CA GLY A 260 14.89 -15.42 29.76
C GLY A 260 15.73 -14.28 29.21
N SER A 261 16.66 -14.62 28.32
CA SER A 261 17.46 -13.66 27.57
C SER A 261 17.48 -14.03 26.09
N VAL A 262 17.52 -13.01 25.24
CA VAL A 262 17.62 -13.15 23.78
C VAL A 262 18.63 -12.14 23.26
N ASP A 263 19.40 -12.57 22.26
CA ASP A 263 20.32 -11.72 21.52
C ASP A 263 19.76 -11.52 20.11
N ILE A 264 19.60 -10.26 19.70
CA ILE A 264 19.07 -9.86 18.40
C ILE A 264 20.20 -9.19 17.62
N ILE A 265 20.39 -9.63 16.37
CA ILE A 265 21.35 -9.02 15.45
C ILE A 265 20.58 -8.15 14.47
N LEU A 266 21.04 -6.91 14.30
CA LEU A 266 20.51 -5.95 13.34
C LEU A 266 21.52 -5.74 12.20
N ASP A 267 21.02 -5.81 10.96
CA ASP A 267 21.82 -5.52 9.78
C ASP A 267 21.80 -4.01 9.50
N LYS A 268 22.97 -3.43 9.25
CA LYS A 268 23.06 -2.02 8.87
C LYS A 268 22.46 -1.79 7.49
N VAL A 269 21.80 -0.65 7.36
CA VAL A 269 21.24 -0.16 6.11
C VAL A 269 22.11 1.00 5.63
N TYR A 270 22.50 0.94 4.36
CA TYR A 270 23.37 1.91 3.72
C TYR A 270 22.63 2.58 2.58
N GLU A 271 22.59 3.91 2.59
CA GLU A 271 22.06 4.69 1.49
C GLU A 271 23.10 4.77 0.36
N LEU A 272 22.70 4.32 -0.83
CA LEU A 272 23.51 4.35 -2.05
C LEU A 272 22.85 5.20 -3.11
N ASN A 273 23.66 5.98 -3.83
CA ASN A 273 23.24 6.61 -5.06
C ASN A 273 23.19 5.58 -6.19
N VAL A 274 22.16 5.63 -7.03
CA VAL A 274 22.04 4.74 -8.20
C VAL A 274 22.49 5.50 -9.45
N ASP A 275 23.53 5.00 -10.11
CA ASP A 275 24.00 5.46 -11.42
C ASP A 275 23.60 4.45 -12.49
N LEU A 276 22.55 4.77 -13.24
CA LEU A 276 22.08 3.91 -14.33
C LEU A 276 22.81 4.25 -15.63
N LYS A 277 23.43 3.23 -16.22
CA LYS A 277 24.05 3.27 -17.54
C LYS A 277 23.31 2.38 -18.52
N LEU A 278 23.31 2.82 -19.77
CA LEU A 278 22.75 2.09 -20.90
C LEU A 278 23.82 2.01 -21.98
N ASP A 279 24.24 0.80 -22.33
CA ASP A 279 25.38 0.54 -23.22
C ASP A 279 26.66 1.25 -22.76
N GLY A 280 26.90 1.30 -21.45
CA GLY A 280 28.06 1.96 -20.83
C GLY A 280 28.00 3.49 -20.80
N ARG A 281 26.90 4.12 -21.21
CA ARG A 281 26.70 5.57 -21.16
C ARG A 281 25.68 5.95 -20.10
N ASN A 282 25.90 7.07 -19.41
CA ASN A 282 24.96 7.55 -18.40
C ASN A 282 23.56 7.74 -18.98
N TYR A 283 22.58 7.17 -18.31
CA TYR A 283 21.17 7.27 -18.64
C TYR A 283 20.49 8.17 -17.62
N ASN A 284 19.59 9.04 -18.09
CA ASN A 284 18.89 10.05 -17.28
C ASN A 284 17.44 10.19 -17.73
N LYS A 285 16.82 9.07 -18.13
CA LYS A 285 15.42 9.00 -18.58
C LYS A 285 14.71 7.89 -17.83
N ASN A 286 13.44 7.65 -18.17
CA ASN A 286 12.54 6.74 -17.49
C ASN A 286 13.11 5.31 -17.42
N ALA A 287 13.26 4.82 -16.19
CA ALA A 287 13.55 3.43 -15.89
C ALA A 287 12.98 3.05 -14.52
N ILE A 288 12.72 1.76 -14.32
CA ILE A 288 12.31 1.20 -13.04
C ILE A 288 13.38 0.19 -12.63
N ILE A 289 13.93 0.34 -11.44
CA ILE A 289 14.97 -0.55 -10.91
C ILE A 289 14.44 -1.14 -9.62
N SER A 290 14.37 -2.47 -9.56
CA SER A 290 13.88 -3.21 -8.40
C SER A 290 15.01 -4.04 -7.79
N PHE A 291 15.15 -3.97 -6.47
CA PHE A 291 16.05 -4.76 -5.64
C PHE A 291 15.21 -5.73 -4.82
N ILE A 292 15.14 -6.98 -5.26
CA ILE A 292 14.24 -8.00 -4.69
C ILE A 292 15.06 -8.94 -3.80
N SER A 293 14.65 -9.11 -2.55
CA SER A 293 15.29 -10.00 -1.56
C SER A 293 14.22 -10.85 -0.86
N GLU A 294 14.62 -11.80 -0.02
CA GLU A 294 13.67 -12.62 0.77
C GLU A 294 12.83 -11.77 1.74
N ASP A 295 13.40 -10.69 2.27
CA ASP A 295 12.75 -9.83 3.25
C ASP A 295 11.88 -8.72 2.65
N GLY A 296 11.85 -8.63 1.31
CA GLY A 296 11.06 -7.65 0.59
C GLY A 296 11.74 -7.11 -0.65
N SER A 297 11.08 -6.13 -1.29
CA SER A 297 11.60 -5.47 -2.48
C SER A 297 11.67 -3.96 -2.27
N LYS A 298 12.73 -3.34 -2.77
CA LYS A 298 12.85 -1.89 -2.88
C LYS A 298 12.91 -1.52 -4.35
N THR A 299 12.04 -0.61 -4.78
CA THR A 299 12.00 -0.16 -6.17
C THR A 299 12.22 1.34 -6.25
N ILE A 300 12.97 1.77 -7.27
CA ILE A 300 13.20 3.17 -7.57
C ILE A 300 12.67 3.52 -8.96
N VAL A 301 12.06 4.70 -9.07
CA VAL A 301 11.61 5.29 -10.34
C VAL A 301 12.64 6.31 -10.81
N TYR A 302 13.47 5.91 -11.76
CA TYR A 302 14.58 6.73 -12.23
C TYR A 302 14.15 7.64 -13.40
N PRO A 303 14.59 8.92 -13.47
CA PRO A 303 15.58 9.58 -12.61
C PRO A 303 15.01 10.34 -11.41
N GLY A 304 13.70 10.21 -11.13
CA GLY A 304 13.03 10.93 -10.03
C GLY A 304 13.57 10.52 -8.66
N GLN A 305 13.81 9.22 -8.47
CA GLN A 305 14.49 8.64 -7.32
C GLN A 305 15.86 8.11 -7.76
N ARG A 306 16.89 8.49 -6.98
CA ARG A 306 18.30 8.14 -7.26
C ARG A 306 19.01 7.55 -6.07
N THR A 307 18.32 7.35 -4.96
CA THR A 307 18.89 6.75 -3.76
C THR A 307 18.13 5.47 -3.44
N VAL A 308 18.85 4.49 -2.92
CA VAL A 308 18.30 3.24 -2.43
C VAL A 308 19.03 2.84 -1.17
N GLU A 309 18.29 2.33 -0.22
CA GLU A 309 18.81 1.86 1.06
C GLU A 309 18.95 0.34 1.03
N LEU A 310 20.17 -0.18 1.06
CA LEU A 310 20.44 -1.63 0.98
C LEU A 310 21.23 -2.11 2.21
N SER A 311 21.02 -3.38 2.55
CA SER A 311 21.75 -4.12 3.58
C SER A 311 22.58 -5.22 2.93
N GLU A 312 23.41 -5.92 3.70
CA GLU A 312 24.02 -7.17 3.21
C GLU A 312 22.93 -8.20 2.87
N GLY A 313 23.13 -8.94 1.78
CA GLY A 313 22.22 -10.02 1.39
C GLY A 313 22.21 -10.35 -0.10
N ASP A 314 21.40 -11.35 -0.45
CA ASP A 314 21.10 -11.76 -1.81
C ASP A 314 19.99 -10.88 -2.41
N TYR A 315 20.27 -10.30 -3.57
CA TYR A 315 19.31 -9.50 -4.32
C TYR A 315 19.17 -9.99 -5.76
N GLU A 316 17.94 -10.13 -6.23
CA GLU A 316 17.63 -10.11 -7.67
C GLU A 316 17.39 -8.65 -8.08
N ILE A 317 18.37 -8.07 -8.78
CA ILE A 317 18.29 -6.72 -9.31
C ILE A 317 17.68 -6.77 -10.70
N GLN A 318 16.56 -6.08 -10.89
CA GLN A 318 15.88 -5.97 -12.19
C GLN A 318 15.89 -4.52 -12.65
N THR A 319 16.19 -4.25 -13.92
CA THR A 319 16.16 -2.89 -14.48
C THR A 319 15.38 -2.85 -15.77
N HIS A 320 14.27 -2.13 -15.80
CA HIS A 320 13.45 -1.92 -16.99
C HIS A 320 13.68 -0.52 -17.54
N VAL A 321 14.18 -0.41 -18.76
CA VAL A 321 14.43 0.89 -19.42
C VAL A 321 13.33 1.17 -20.42
N TYR A 322 12.61 2.28 -20.25
CA TYR A 322 11.52 2.68 -21.13
C TYR A 322 11.94 3.84 -22.03
N ARG A 323 11.58 3.75 -23.31
CA ARG A 323 11.75 4.86 -24.27
C ARG A 323 10.41 5.14 -24.95
N ASN A 324 10.28 6.36 -25.46
CA ASN A 324 9.08 6.76 -26.20
C ASN A 324 8.90 5.87 -27.44
N SER A 325 7.69 5.38 -27.63
CA SER A 325 7.27 4.64 -28.82
C SER A 325 5.99 5.21 -29.40
N SER A 326 5.67 4.79 -30.62
CA SER A 326 4.45 5.16 -31.33
C SER A 326 3.74 3.92 -31.87
N ILE A 327 3.78 2.81 -31.11
CA ILE A 327 3.10 1.57 -31.53
C ILE A 327 1.60 1.86 -31.49
N THR A 328 0.98 1.86 -32.65
CA THR A 328 -0.47 1.95 -32.78
C THR A 328 -1.07 0.56 -32.77
N LEU A 329 -1.81 0.24 -31.72
CA LEU A 329 -2.71 -0.89 -31.69
C LEU A 329 -3.96 -0.50 -32.49
N PRO A 330 -4.26 -1.17 -33.62
CA PRO A 330 -5.51 -0.94 -34.33
C PRO A 330 -6.67 -1.45 -33.47
N SER A 331 -7.86 -0.90 -33.70
CA SER A 331 -9.06 -1.46 -33.08
C SER A 331 -9.28 -2.88 -33.56
N SER A 332 -9.65 -3.80 -32.67
CA SER A 332 -9.91 -5.19 -33.00
C SER A 332 -11.12 -5.71 -32.25
N THR A 333 -11.86 -6.65 -32.86
CA THR A 333 -12.95 -7.36 -32.19
C THR A 333 -12.52 -8.81 -32.00
N THR A 334 -12.56 -9.31 -30.76
CA THR A 334 -12.25 -10.71 -30.45
C THR A 334 -13.47 -11.39 -29.84
N GLU A 335 -13.82 -12.56 -30.36
CA GLU A 335 -14.88 -13.39 -29.79
C GLU A 335 -14.33 -14.15 -28.59
N GLN A 336 -14.91 -13.95 -27.41
CA GLN A 336 -14.62 -14.71 -26.20
C GLN A 336 -15.78 -15.62 -25.86
N CYS A 337 -15.48 -16.89 -25.64
CA CYS A 337 -16.45 -17.93 -25.32
C CYS A 337 -16.26 -18.39 -23.87
N ILE A 338 -17.34 -18.36 -23.10
CA ILE A 338 -17.37 -18.89 -21.73
C ILE A 338 -18.39 -20.01 -21.61
N ASP A 339 -18.03 -21.06 -20.89
CA ASP A 339 -18.94 -22.15 -20.58
C ASP A 339 -19.87 -21.76 -19.44
N ILE A 340 -21.15 -21.56 -19.76
CA ILE A 340 -22.18 -21.26 -18.76
C ILE A 340 -23.03 -22.50 -18.47
N PRO A 341 -23.52 -22.71 -17.24
CA PRO A 341 -24.41 -23.83 -16.93
C PRO A 341 -25.66 -23.81 -17.82
N GLN A 342 -26.04 -24.96 -18.39
CA GLN A 342 -27.26 -25.05 -19.18
C GLN A 342 -28.49 -24.81 -18.30
N SER A 343 -29.45 -24.02 -18.79
CA SER A 343 -30.70 -23.77 -18.08
C SER A 343 -31.52 -25.07 -17.92
N GLY A 344 -32.08 -25.31 -16.73
CA GLY A 344 -32.92 -26.47 -16.42
C GLY A 344 -32.18 -27.62 -15.74
N LEU A 345 -32.76 -28.83 -15.76
CA LEU A 345 -32.22 -30.02 -15.09
C LEU A 345 -30.78 -30.36 -15.53
N GLY A 346 -30.38 -30.01 -16.75
CA GLY A 346 -29.01 -30.23 -17.26
C GLY A 346 -27.92 -29.45 -16.51
N GLY A 347 -28.17 -28.20 -16.11
CA GLY A 347 -27.20 -27.42 -15.31
C GLY A 347 -27.00 -27.98 -13.90
N PHE A 348 -28.03 -28.61 -13.33
CA PHE A 348 -27.94 -29.29 -12.02
C PHE A 348 -27.06 -30.55 -12.05
N PHE A 349 -26.88 -31.17 -13.22
CA PHE A 349 -25.98 -32.30 -13.44
C PHE A 349 -24.61 -31.90 -13.99
N GLY A 350 -24.29 -30.60 -14.03
CA GLY A 350 -22.98 -30.09 -14.45
C GLY A 350 -22.77 -29.95 -15.97
N PHE A 351 -23.83 -30.01 -16.78
CA PHE A 351 -23.72 -29.72 -18.21
C PHE A 351 -23.61 -28.21 -18.46
N THR A 352 -22.55 -27.80 -19.16
CA THR A 352 -22.33 -26.42 -19.60
C THR A 352 -22.71 -26.23 -21.06
N LYS A 353 -22.89 -24.98 -21.47
CA LYS A 353 -23.05 -24.54 -22.85
C LYS A 353 -22.15 -23.34 -23.07
N GLU A 354 -21.41 -23.39 -24.15
CA GLU A 354 -20.55 -22.30 -24.58
C GLU A 354 -21.40 -21.10 -25.02
N LYS A 355 -21.12 -19.93 -24.43
CA LYS A 355 -21.70 -18.65 -24.80
C LYS A 355 -20.58 -17.70 -25.21
N CYS A 356 -20.56 -17.37 -26.49
CA CYS A 356 -19.60 -16.45 -27.07
C CYS A 356 -20.14 -15.02 -27.10
N PHE A 357 -19.28 -14.04 -26.86
CA PHE A 357 -19.56 -12.63 -27.00
C PHE A 357 -18.36 -11.93 -27.64
N ASN A 358 -18.65 -10.91 -28.45
CA ASN A 358 -17.62 -10.10 -29.08
C ASN A 358 -17.15 -9.03 -28.10
N VAL A 359 -15.84 -8.93 -27.95
CA VAL A 359 -15.16 -7.88 -27.18
C VAL A 359 -14.49 -6.93 -28.16
N ASP A 360 -14.95 -5.69 -28.18
CA ASP A 360 -14.40 -4.64 -29.03
C ASP A 360 -13.28 -3.91 -28.28
N PHE A 361 -12.09 -3.90 -28.87
CA PHE A 361 -10.92 -3.18 -28.38
C PHE A 361 -10.70 -1.93 -29.23
N PRO A 362 -10.67 -0.73 -28.63
CA PRO A 362 -10.43 0.51 -29.37
C PRO A 362 -8.96 0.62 -29.80
N SER A 363 -8.71 1.43 -30.84
CA SER A 363 -7.34 1.72 -31.29
C SER A 363 -6.60 2.58 -30.26
N GLN A 364 -5.31 2.33 -30.05
CA GLN A 364 -4.52 3.00 -29.02
C GLN A 364 -3.07 3.21 -29.41
N ILE A 365 -2.38 4.11 -28.71
CA ILE A 365 -0.97 4.41 -28.93
C ILE A 365 -0.20 4.05 -27.66
N ILE A 366 0.73 3.11 -27.76
CA ILE A 366 1.67 2.80 -26.68
C ILE A 366 2.80 3.84 -26.74
N SER A 367 2.72 4.84 -25.87
CA SER A 367 3.63 5.98 -25.82
C SER A 367 4.99 5.65 -25.20
N ASN A 368 5.08 4.60 -24.38
CA ASN A 368 6.31 4.12 -23.75
C ASN A 368 6.42 2.60 -23.86
N SER A 369 7.60 2.12 -24.21
CA SER A 369 7.87 0.70 -24.37
C SER A 369 9.24 0.30 -23.84
N LEU A 370 9.32 -0.95 -23.39
CA LEU A 370 10.56 -1.55 -22.93
C LEU A 370 11.57 -1.54 -24.08
N SER A 371 12.72 -0.89 -23.85
CA SER A 371 13.75 -0.64 -24.86
C SER A 371 15.17 -0.87 -24.31
N GLY A 372 15.29 -1.63 -23.22
CA GLY A 372 16.54 -2.00 -22.59
C GLY A 372 16.30 -2.56 -21.19
N GLY A 373 17.33 -3.17 -20.62
CA GLY A 373 17.23 -3.72 -19.27
C GLY A 373 17.92 -5.07 -19.09
N GLY A 374 17.59 -5.71 -17.98
CA GLY A 374 18.03 -7.06 -17.64
C GLY A 374 17.77 -7.40 -16.19
N LYS A 375 18.19 -8.60 -15.79
CA LYS A 375 18.14 -9.13 -14.43
C LYS A 375 19.53 -9.58 -13.98
N GLN A 376 19.83 -9.49 -12.69
CA GLN A 376 21.07 -10.03 -12.14
C GLN A 376 20.88 -10.42 -10.68
N ASN A 377 21.19 -11.67 -10.34
CA ASN A 377 21.37 -12.07 -8.95
C ASN A 377 22.73 -11.58 -8.46
N TYR A 378 22.74 -10.81 -7.38
CA TYR A 378 23.92 -10.18 -6.84
C TYR A 378 23.90 -10.23 -5.31
N PHE A 379 24.92 -10.86 -4.73
CA PHE A 379 25.12 -10.85 -3.29
C PHE A 379 25.93 -9.61 -2.91
N ILE A 380 25.32 -8.72 -2.13
CA ILE A 380 25.95 -7.49 -1.66
C ILE A 380 26.58 -7.77 -0.30
N LEU A 381 27.90 -7.62 -0.18
CA LEU A 381 28.61 -7.71 1.11
C LEU A 381 28.56 -6.38 1.85
N GLU A 382 28.47 -6.39 3.18
CA GLU A 382 28.56 -5.17 3.99
C GLU A 382 29.87 -4.41 3.73
N SER A 383 30.98 -5.13 3.56
CA SER A 383 32.28 -4.51 3.21
C SER A 383 32.26 -3.72 1.90
N GLN A 384 31.39 -4.07 0.95
CA GLN A 384 31.21 -3.29 -0.27
C GLN A 384 30.37 -2.04 0.00
N LEU A 385 29.30 -2.17 0.79
CA LEU A 385 28.43 -1.06 1.18
C LEU A 385 29.17 0.02 1.99
N ILE A 386 30.05 -0.38 2.92
CA ILE A 386 30.85 0.57 3.70
C ILE A 386 31.78 1.42 2.83
N ASN A 387 32.36 0.80 1.80
CA ASN A 387 33.38 1.42 0.96
C ASN A 387 32.80 2.10 -0.29
N SER A 388 31.48 2.04 -0.48
CA SER A 388 30.81 2.52 -1.69
C SER A 388 29.67 3.43 -1.33
N ASN A 389 29.50 4.51 -2.09
CA ASN A 389 28.34 5.40 -1.96
C ASN A 389 27.45 5.37 -3.20
N THR A 390 27.86 4.61 -4.22
CA THR A 390 27.17 4.53 -5.50
C THR A 390 27.08 3.08 -5.95
N ILE A 391 25.89 2.65 -6.36
CA ILE A 391 25.68 1.43 -7.13
C ILE A 391 25.49 1.81 -8.60
N GLU A 392 26.46 1.44 -9.41
CA GLU A 392 26.39 1.57 -10.87
C GLU A 392 25.73 0.33 -11.45
N ILE A 393 24.67 0.54 -12.22
CA ILE A 393 23.93 -0.50 -12.92
C ILE A 393 24.06 -0.22 -14.41
N ASN A 394 24.72 -1.10 -15.15
CA ASN A 394 24.81 -0.99 -16.60
C ASN A 394 23.93 -2.06 -17.26
N ALA A 395 22.93 -1.58 -18.00
CA ALA A 395 22.01 -2.39 -18.77
C ALA A 395 22.30 -2.28 -20.28
N ASP A 396 21.89 -3.31 -21.03
CA ASP A 396 21.94 -3.29 -22.49
C ASP A 396 20.70 -2.60 -23.05
N SER A 397 20.85 -1.87 -24.15
CA SER A 397 19.70 -1.37 -24.91
C SER A 397 19.14 -2.40 -25.86
N PHE A 398 17.81 -2.31 -26.06
CA PHE A 398 17.08 -3.05 -27.07
C PHE A 398 16.61 -2.10 -28.17
N PRO A 399 16.24 -2.62 -29.35
CA PRO A 399 15.56 -1.82 -30.37
C PRO A 399 14.32 -1.15 -29.77
N VAL A 400 14.06 0.11 -30.15
CA VAL A 400 12.79 0.75 -29.78
C VAL A 400 11.70 0.08 -30.61
N PRO A 401 10.74 -0.61 -30.00
CA PRO A 401 9.79 -1.42 -30.73
C PRO A 401 8.82 -0.54 -31.52
N ASP A 402 8.60 -0.87 -32.79
CA ASP A 402 7.59 -0.26 -33.66
C ASP A 402 6.35 -1.16 -33.86
N SER A 403 6.40 -2.39 -33.34
CA SER A 403 5.33 -3.38 -33.38
C SER A 403 5.22 -4.15 -32.07
N ILE A 404 4.11 -4.86 -31.88
CA ILE A 404 3.88 -5.71 -30.70
C ILE A 404 4.81 -6.92 -30.69
N GLU A 405 5.13 -7.48 -31.85
CA GLU A 405 6.07 -8.59 -31.98
C GLU A 405 7.48 -8.17 -31.56
N GLN A 406 7.90 -6.94 -31.91
CA GLN A 406 9.17 -6.40 -31.42
C GLN A 406 9.14 -6.12 -29.93
N LEU A 407 8.03 -5.61 -29.39
CA LEU A 407 7.88 -5.40 -27.96
C LEU A 407 7.99 -6.73 -27.19
N GLN A 408 7.33 -7.79 -27.66
CA GLN A 408 7.46 -9.14 -27.09
C GLN A 408 8.90 -9.66 -27.18
N THR A 409 9.57 -9.41 -28.31
CA THR A 409 10.99 -9.74 -28.47
C THR A 409 11.84 -9.02 -27.41
N ASN A 410 11.55 -7.76 -27.10
CA ASN A 410 12.27 -7.02 -26.06
C ASN A 410 12.04 -7.60 -24.66
N TYR A 411 10.86 -8.12 -24.35
CA TYR A 411 10.61 -8.82 -23.07
C TYR A 411 11.37 -10.15 -22.98
N ILE A 412 11.48 -10.90 -24.09
CA ILE A 412 12.31 -12.10 -24.14
C ILE A 412 13.79 -11.74 -23.95
N LEU A 413 14.28 -10.70 -24.64
CA LEU A 413 15.64 -10.22 -24.49
C LEU A 413 15.91 -9.75 -23.06
N PHE A 414 14.95 -9.09 -22.41
CA PHE A 414 15.07 -8.67 -21.02
C PHE A 414 15.32 -9.86 -20.08
N ASP A 415 14.58 -10.96 -20.25
CA ASP A 415 14.74 -12.16 -19.42
C ASP A 415 16.09 -12.88 -19.67
N GLU A 416 16.67 -12.74 -20.86
CA GLU A 416 17.97 -13.35 -21.22
C GLU A 416 19.18 -12.47 -20.87
N LYS A 417 18.97 -11.18 -20.58
CA LYS A 417 20.04 -10.20 -20.44
C LYS A 417 20.43 -9.99 -18.98
N ASN A 418 21.74 -10.10 -18.73
CA ASN A 418 22.32 -9.83 -17.42
C ASN A 418 22.66 -8.34 -17.26
N LEU A 419 22.53 -7.85 -16.04
CA LEU A 419 23.03 -6.52 -15.66
C LEU A 419 24.51 -6.61 -15.23
N ILE A 420 25.27 -5.56 -15.50
CA ILE A 420 26.59 -5.38 -14.88
C ILE A 420 26.42 -4.46 -13.68
N ILE A 421 26.66 -5.00 -12.48
CA ILE A 421 26.52 -4.30 -11.21
C ILE A 421 27.90 -4.00 -10.64
N SER A 422 28.15 -2.75 -10.25
CA SER A 422 29.39 -2.33 -9.59
C SER A 422 29.07 -1.37 -8.46
N LEU A 423 29.49 -1.70 -7.25
CA LEU A 423 29.55 -0.73 -6.15
C LEU A 423 30.84 0.10 -6.26
N ARG A 424 30.75 1.42 -6.02
CA ARG A 424 31.85 2.39 -6.15
C ARG A 424 31.95 3.37 -5.00
#